data_AF-A0A832DQH7-F1
#
_entry.id   AF-A0A832DQH7-F1
#
_cell.length_a   1.000
_cell.length_b   1.000
_cell.length_c   1.000
_cell.angle_alpha   90.00
_cell.angle_beta   90.00
_cell.angle_gamma   90.00
#
_symmetry.space_group_name_H-M   'P 1'
#
loop_
_entity.id
_entity.type
_entity.pdbx_description
1 polymer ?
#
loop_
_entity_poly.entity_id
_entity_poly.type
_entity_poly.pdbx_seq_one_letter_code
_entity_poly.pdbx_strand_id
1 'polypeptide(L)' 'MEVITSPKLMQETIISLKKQGKKVGFVPTMGYLHEGHKSLIRCSKK' A
#
# COMPACT_ATOMS: atom_id res chain seq x y z
N MET A 1 -3.15 -7.91 6.93
CA MET A 1 -2.37 -7.82 5.67
C MET A 1 -3.18 -8.54 4.62
N GLU A 2 -3.56 -7.83 3.55
CA GLU A 2 -4.35 -8.39 2.45
C GLU A 2 -3.48 -8.41 1.19
N VAL A 3 -3.61 -9.46 0.38
CA VAL A 3 -2.93 -9.57 -0.93
C VAL A 3 -3.98 -9.40 -2.02
N ILE A 4 -3.85 -8.35 -2.83
CA ILE A 4 -4.77 -8.05 -3.92
C ILE A 4 -4.03 -8.28 -5.25
N THR A 5 -4.57 -9.15 -6.10
CA THR A 5 -3.97 -9.52 -7.40
C THR A 5 -4.72 -8.92 -8.60
N SER A 6 -5.92 -8.39 -8.39
CA SER A 6 -6.74 -7.75 -9.43
C SER A 6 -6.61 -6.23 -9.38
N PRO A 7 -6.24 -5.56 -10.50
CA PRO A 7 -6.20 -4.10 -10.56
C PRO A 7 -7.54 -3.44 -10.22
N LYS A 8 -8.65 -4.01 -10.68
CA LYS A 8 -10.00 -3.48 -10.41
C LYS A 8 -10.31 -3.48 -8.91
N LEU A 9 -10.03 -4.61 -8.23
CA LEU A 9 -10.26 -4.73 -6.79
C LEU A 9 -9.36 -3.74 -6.02
N MET A 10 -8.10 -3.58 -6.43
CA MET A 10 -7.18 -2.62 -5.79
C MET A 10 -7.71 -1.19 -5.89
N GLN A 11 -8.22 -0.79 -7.05
CA GLN A 11 -8.81 0.53 -7.25
C GLN A 11 -10.05 0.74 -6.38
N GLU A 12 -10.96 -0.22 -6.33
CA GLU A 12 -12.17 -0.17 -5.51
C GLU A 12 -11.84 -0.03 -4.01
N THR A 13 -10.87 -0.81 -3.52
CA THR A 13 -10.39 -0.75 -2.12
C THR A 13 -9.84 0.64 -1.79
N ILE A 14 -8.97 1.21 -2.64
CA ILE A 14 -8.39 2.53 -2.40
C ILE A 14 -9.45 3.64 -2.45
N ILE A 15 -10.40 3.56 -3.37
CA ILE A 15 -11.49 4.54 -3.45
C ILE A 15 -12.33 4.50 -2.17
N SER A 16 -12.66 3.32 -1.67
CA SER A 16 -13.39 3.16 -0.40
C SER A 16 -12.62 3.74 0.79
N LEU A 17 -11.33 3.43 0.92
CA LEU A 17 -10.48 3.95 2.00
C LEU A 17 -10.33 5.48 1.95
N LYS A 18 -10.20 6.05 0.75
CA LYS A 18 -10.18 7.51 0.55
C LYS A 18 -11.50 8.16 0.97
N LYS A 19 -12.66 7.55 0.63
CA LYS A 19 -13.98 8.03 1.08
C LYS A 19 -14.13 8.03 2.60
N GLN A 20 -13.45 7.12 3.29
CA GLN A 20 -13.40 7.06 4.76
C GLN A 20 -12.41 8.07 5.37
N GLY A 21 -11.78 8.93 4.56
CA GLY A 21 -10.80 9.93 5.03
C GLY A 21 -9.45 9.35 5.45
N LYS A 22 -9.14 8.10 5.07
CA LYS A 22 -7.85 7.47 5.42
C LYS A 22 -6.73 8.04 4.54
N LYS A 23 -5.57 8.29 5.15
CA LYS A 23 -4.32 8.57 4.43
C LYS A 23 -3.73 7.27 3.88
N VAL A 24 -3.18 7.31 2.67
CA VAL A 24 -2.62 6.14 1.98
C VAL A 24 -1.14 6.40 1.67
N GLY A 25 -0.26 5.54 2.18
CA GLY A 25 1.14 5.49 1.81
C GLY A 25 1.39 4.46 0.70
N PHE A 26 2.27 4.77 -0.25
CA PHE A 26 2.59 3.89 -1.37
C PHE A 26 4.10 3.59 -1.41
N VAL A 27 4.44 2.31 -1.47
CA VAL A 27 5.82 1.82 -1.58
C VAL A 27 5.89 0.85 -2.76
N PRO A 28 6.26 1.31 -3.98
CA PRO A 28 6.41 0.43 -5.13
C PRO A 28 7.67 -0.42 -4.99
N THR A 29 7.56 -1.72 -5.25
CA THR A 29 8.69 -2.67 -5.26
C THR A 29 8.49 -3.71 -6.36
N MET A 30 9.55 -4.42 -6.74
CA MET A 30 9.49 -5.58 -7.64
C MET A 30 9.61 -6.92 -6.89
N GLY A 31 9.48 -6.94 -5.57
CA GLY A 31 9.71 -8.12 -4.72
C GLY A 31 11.13 -8.17 -4.13
N TYR A 32 11.51 -9.34 -3.61
CA TYR A 32 12.80 -9.60 -2.96
C TYR A 32 13.17 -8.59 -1.85
N LEU A 33 12.35 -8.56 -0.80
CA LEU A 33 12.38 -7.51 0.21
C LEU A 33 13.53 -7.67 1.23
N HIS A 34 14.30 -6.60 1.42
CA HIS A 34 15.29 -6.43 2.48
C HIS A 34 15.01 -5.17 3.35
N GLU A 35 15.90 -4.85 4.30
CA GLU A 35 15.73 -3.77 5.29
C GLU A 35 15.46 -2.38 4.71
N GLY A 36 15.95 -2.11 3.49
CA GLY A 36 15.68 -0.85 2.78
C GLY A 36 14.18 -0.63 2.55
N HIS A 37 13.48 -1.67 2.06
CA HIS A 37 12.04 -1.62 1.85
C HIS A 37 11.27 -1.45 3.16
N LYS A 38 11.71 -2.10 4.24
CA LYS A 38 11.10 -1.92 5.57
C LYS A 38 11.24 -0.48 6.05
N SER A 39 12.35 0.19 5.76
CA SER A 39 12.52 1.60 6.07
C SER A 39 11.48 2.48 5.37
N LEU A 40 11.26 2.26 4.06
CA LEU A 40 10.24 2.99 3.29
C LEU A 40 8.83 2.75 3.83
N ILE A 41 8.48 1.51 4.21
CA ILE A 41 7.19 1.18 4.83
C ILE A 41 7.02 1.88 6.19
N ARG A 42 8.10 1.99 6.99
CA ARG A 42 8.04 2.76 8.25
C ARG A 42 7.82 4.24 8.00
N CYS A 43 8.46 4.81 6.98
CA CYS A 43 8.26 6.20 6.60
C CYS A 43 6.83 6.46 6.12
N SER A 44 6.22 5.54 5.36
CA SER A 44 4.86 5.69 4.84
C SER A 44 3.74 5.55 5.88
N LYS A 45 4.07 5.11 7.10
CA LYS A 45 3.14 5.00 8.23
C LYS A 45 3.05 6.27 9.08
N LYS A 46 3.94 7.23 8.87
CA LYS A 46 3.93 8.53 9.55
C LYS A 46 2.89 9.45 8.88
#